data_AF-A0A9W9QHK9-F1
#
_entry.id   AF-A0A9W9QHK9-F1
#
_cell.length_a   1.000
_cell.length_b   1.000
_cell.length_c   1.000
_cell.angle_alpha   90.00
_cell.angle_beta   90.00
_cell.angle_gamma   90.00
#
_symmetry.space_group_name_H-M   'P 1'
#
loop_
_entity.id
_entity.type
_entity.pdbx_description
1 polymer ?
#
loop_
_entity_poly.entity_id
_entity_poly.type
_entity_poly.pdbx_seq_one_letter_code
_entity_poly.pdbx_strand_id
1 'polypeptide(L)'
;MRLTAAACLAFAAAISGVTAESIVIKICNGAYLEGTCITPSIGIQHDCYSLKDKANGVIQGDVRSVHIPDGYRCRFWTSYSCNGGSTGDIQAPGQDSTSPPSMGSVKCYAN
;
A
#
# COMPACT_ATOMS: atom_id res chain seq x y z
N MET A 1 29.39 -55.27 7.63
CA MET A 1 28.32 -54.53 8.34
C MET A 1 28.69 -53.05 8.23
N ARG A 2 28.27 -52.31 7.20
CA ARG A 2 26.99 -51.58 7.06
C ARG A 2 26.53 -50.92 8.36
N LEU A 3 26.71 -49.59 8.45
CA LEU A 3 25.95 -48.60 9.22
C LEU A 3 26.24 -47.23 8.55
N THR A 4 25.58 -46.88 7.45
CA THR A 4 24.42 -45.95 7.33
C THR A 4 24.58 -44.58 8.01
N ALA A 5 24.84 -43.60 7.15
CA ALA A 5 24.42 -42.19 7.13
C ALA A 5 23.76 -41.55 8.37
N ALA A 6 24.28 -40.38 8.74
CA ALA A 6 23.46 -39.26 9.24
C ALA A 6 24.08 -37.94 8.78
N ALA A 7 23.72 -37.51 7.57
CA ALA A 7 23.93 -36.14 7.12
C ALA A 7 22.89 -35.26 7.83
N CYS A 8 23.24 -34.67 8.96
CA CYS A 8 22.45 -33.60 9.56
C CYS A 8 22.76 -32.30 8.81
N LEU A 9 21.98 -32.06 7.74
CA LEU A 9 21.87 -30.76 7.08
C LEU A 9 21.49 -29.70 8.12
N ALA A 10 22.43 -28.83 8.45
CA ALA A 10 22.14 -27.62 9.19
C ALA A 10 21.30 -26.72 8.28
N PHE A 11 19.99 -26.65 8.55
CA PHE A 11 19.13 -25.58 8.07
C PHE A 11 19.61 -24.28 8.72
N ALA A 12 20.51 -23.56 8.04
CA ALA A 12 20.68 -22.15 8.30
C ALA A 12 19.38 -21.48 7.83
N ALA A 13 18.45 -21.27 8.77
CA ALA A 13 17.31 -20.41 8.54
C ALA A 13 17.85 -19.02 8.24
N ALA A 14 17.89 -18.67 6.95
CA ALA A 14 17.94 -17.28 6.53
C ALA A 14 16.67 -16.63 7.09
N ILE A 15 16.78 -16.02 8.27
CA ILE A 15 15.90 -14.92 8.65
C ILE A 15 16.20 -13.80 7.66
N SER A 16 15.58 -13.90 6.49
CA SER A 16 15.40 -12.77 5.60
C SER A 16 14.68 -11.72 6.44
N GLY A 17 15.43 -10.77 6.97
CA GLY A 17 14.88 -9.58 7.55
C GLY A 17 14.02 -8.96 6.46
N VAL A 18 12.71 -9.09 6.59
CA VAL A 18 11.80 -8.22 5.88
C VAL A 18 12.01 -6.87 6.56
N THR A 19 13.01 -6.12 6.10
CA THR A 19 13.00 -4.67 6.33
C THR A 19 11.65 -4.24 5.80
N ALA A 20 10.77 -3.81 6.69
CA ALA A 20 9.46 -3.29 6.29
C ALA A 20 9.73 -2.08 5.40
N GLU A 21 9.81 -2.31 4.08
CA GLU A 21 9.96 -1.25 3.11
C GLU A 21 8.70 -0.40 3.19
N SER A 22 8.85 0.90 3.38
CA SER A 22 7.75 1.85 3.39
C SER A 22 7.93 2.83 2.26
N ILE A 23 6.84 3.17 1.56
CA ILE A 23 6.85 4.18 0.51
C ILE A 23 6.07 5.41 0.93
N VAL A 24 6.47 6.56 0.39
CA VAL A 24 5.69 7.79 0.53
C VAL A 24 4.86 7.96 -0.74
N ILE A 25 3.54 8.05 -0.57
CA ILE A 25 2.62 8.35 -1.67
C ILE A 25 1.98 9.71 -1.43
N LYS A 26 1.48 10.36 -2.49
CA LYS A 26 0.69 11.61 -2.36
C LYS A 26 -0.76 11.30 -2.69
N ILE A 27 -1.69 11.72 -1.84
CA ILE A 27 -3.13 11.52 -2.04
C ILE A 27 -3.81 12.87 -1.91
N CYS A 28 -4.64 13.25 -2.88
CA CYS A 28 -5.29 14.55 -2.92
C CYS A 28 -6.81 14.44 -3.16
N ASN A 29 -7.55 15.43 -2.68
CA ASN A 29 -8.98 15.58 -2.93
C ASN A 29 -9.34 16.43 -4.16
N GLY A 30 -8.35 16.94 -4.89
CA GLY A 30 -8.51 17.49 -6.23
C GLY A 30 -8.03 16.51 -7.30
N ALA A 31 -8.48 16.71 -8.54
CA ALA A 31 -7.86 16.07 -9.70
C ALA A 31 -6.45 16.64 -9.93
N TYR A 32 -5.62 15.95 -10.72
CA TYR A 32 -4.27 16.39 -11.12
C TYR A 32 -3.33 16.78 -9.96
N LEU A 33 -3.45 16.09 -8.82
CA LEU A 33 -2.66 16.32 -7.60
C LEU A 33 -2.86 17.72 -6.98
N GLU A 34 -4.02 18.34 -7.22
CA GLU A 34 -4.43 19.63 -6.68
C GLU A 34 -5.30 19.51 -5.40
N GLY A 35 -5.63 20.65 -4.81
CA GLY A 35 -6.47 20.73 -3.61
C GLY A 35 -5.71 20.42 -2.32
N THR A 36 -6.41 19.81 -1.37
CA THR A 36 -5.81 19.33 -0.11
C THR A 36 -5.17 17.99 -0.36
N CYS A 37 -3.91 17.84 0.04
CA CYS A 37 -3.15 16.61 -0.13
C CYS A 37 -2.52 16.15 1.19
N ILE A 38 -2.33 14.83 1.31
CA ILE A 38 -1.52 14.20 2.35
C ILE A 38 -0.41 13.37 1.71
N THR A 39 0.70 13.21 2.42
CA THR A 39 1.84 12.39 1.99
C THR A 39 2.17 11.31 3.02
N PRO A 40 1.31 10.27 3.18
CA PRO A 40 1.56 9.23 4.16
C PRO A 40 2.75 8.35 3.75
N SER A 41 3.48 7.88 4.76
CA SER A 41 4.40 6.75 4.64
C SER A 41 3.62 5.47 4.94
N ILE A 42 3.62 4.52 3.99
CA ILE A 42 2.82 3.29 4.04
C ILE A 42 3.77 2.10 3.92
N GLY A 43 3.66 1.15 4.83
CA GLY A 43 4.39 -0.12 4.75
C GLY A 43 3.95 -0.98 3.55
N ILE A 44 4.90 -1.55 2.84
CA ILE A 44 4.62 -2.41 1.70
C ILE A 44 4.04 -3.76 2.16
N GLN A 45 3.11 -4.30 1.37
CA GLN A 45 2.57 -5.66 1.41
C GLN A 45 1.68 -6.03 2.61
N HIS A 46 1.88 -5.45 3.79
CA HIS A 46 1.11 -5.79 5.00
C HIS A 46 0.36 -4.62 5.64
N ASP A 47 0.76 -3.38 5.38
CA ASP A 47 0.17 -2.20 6.02
C ASP A 47 -1.13 -1.77 5.35
N CYS A 48 -2.21 -1.68 6.13
CA CYS A 48 -3.47 -1.08 5.68
C CYS A 48 -3.58 0.32 6.26
N TYR A 49 -3.24 1.32 5.47
CA TYR A 49 -3.27 2.71 5.91
C TYR A 49 -4.69 3.26 5.83
N SER A 50 -5.25 3.61 6.99
CA SER A 50 -6.58 4.20 7.09
C SER A 50 -6.56 5.70 6.76
N LEU A 51 -7.46 6.12 5.87
CA LEU A 51 -7.70 7.53 5.52
C LEU A 51 -8.72 8.21 6.44
N LYS A 52 -9.22 7.48 7.46
CA LYS A 52 -10.12 8.04 8.46
C LYS A 52 -9.49 9.24 9.17
N ASP A 53 -10.24 10.33 9.29
CA ASP A 53 -9.84 11.56 9.99
C ASP A 53 -8.57 12.23 9.42
N LYS A 54 -8.12 11.86 8.21
CA LYS A 54 -6.94 12.46 7.58
C LYS A 54 -7.28 13.79 6.91
N ALA A 55 -6.35 14.75 7.02
CA ALA A 55 -6.56 16.14 6.61
C ALA A 55 -7.86 16.73 7.18
N ASN A 56 -8.11 16.54 8.48
CA ASN A 56 -9.33 17.00 9.15
C ASN A 56 -10.62 16.45 8.52
N GLY A 57 -10.57 15.21 8.01
CA GLY A 57 -11.70 14.54 7.35
C GLY A 57 -11.90 14.92 5.88
N VAL A 58 -11.10 15.83 5.31
CA VAL A 58 -11.27 16.30 3.93
C VAL A 58 -10.95 15.23 2.89
N ILE A 59 -9.95 14.39 3.14
CA ILE A 59 -9.56 13.29 2.23
C ILE A 59 -10.51 12.08 2.39
N GLN A 60 -11.24 12.00 3.51
CA GLN A 60 -12.05 10.84 3.87
C GLN A 60 -13.24 10.70 2.90
N GLY A 61 -13.13 9.76 1.97
CA GLY A 61 -14.18 9.54 0.97
C GLY A 61 -14.14 10.49 -0.24
N ASP A 62 -13.08 11.29 -0.39
CA ASP A 62 -12.88 12.18 -1.53
C ASP A 62 -11.44 12.08 -2.06
N VAL A 63 -10.96 10.87 -2.34
CA VAL A 63 -9.69 10.66 -3.03
C VAL A 63 -9.93 10.88 -4.52
N ARG A 64 -9.29 11.91 -5.10
CA ARG A 64 -9.47 12.32 -6.50
C ARG A 64 -8.22 12.16 -7.35
N SER A 65 -7.05 12.19 -6.75
CA SER A 65 -5.81 11.88 -7.43
C SER A 65 -4.78 11.30 -6.47
N VAL A 66 -3.87 10.50 -7.02
CA VAL A 66 -2.82 9.82 -6.29
C VAL A 66 -1.54 9.82 -7.09
N HIS A 67 -0.41 10.02 -6.40
CA HIS A 67 0.92 9.79 -6.95
C HIS A 67 1.58 8.63 -6.21
N ILE A 68 2.09 7.66 -6.97
CA ILE A 68 2.74 6.44 -6.49
C ILE A 68 4.16 6.40 -7.09
N PRO A 69 5.20 6.17 -6.28
CA PRO A 69 6.57 6.08 -6.78
C PRO A 69 6.77 4.86 -7.68
N ASP A 70 7.75 4.95 -8.58
CA ASP A 70 8.12 3.87 -9.51
C ASP A 70 8.49 2.57 -8.79
N GLY A 71 8.11 1.44 -9.38
CA GLY A 71 8.33 0.10 -8.81
C GLY A 71 7.24 -0.37 -7.85
N TYR A 72 6.21 0.45 -7.62
CA TYR A 72 5.11 0.11 -6.72
C TYR A 72 3.74 0.26 -7.38
N ARG A 73 2.76 -0.37 -6.73
CA ARG A 73 1.33 -0.22 -6.99
C ARG A 73 0.57 -0.10 -5.68
N CYS A 74 -0.52 0.62 -5.69
CA CYS A 74 -1.41 0.73 -4.54
C CYS A 74 -2.83 0.37 -4.93
N ARG A 75 -3.57 -0.20 -3.99
CA ARG A 75 -4.99 -0.46 -4.10
C ARG A 75 -5.71 0.36 -3.06
N PHE A 76 -6.91 0.81 -3.38
CA PHE A 76 -7.75 1.57 -2.47
C PHE A 76 -9.01 0.76 -2.15
N TRP A 77 -9.53 0.94 -0.94
CA TRP A 77 -10.73 0.28 -0.47
C TRP A 77 -11.72 1.30 0.05
N THR A 78 -13.01 1.01 -0.10
CA THR A 78 -14.11 1.82 0.46
C THR A 78 -14.20 1.70 1.98
N SER A 79 -13.77 0.55 2.54
CA SER A 79 -13.64 0.32 3.99
C SER A 79 -12.42 1.03 4.58
N TYR A 80 -12.38 1.23 5.90
CA TYR A 80 -11.20 1.74 6.61
C TYR A 80 -10.15 0.66 6.97
N SER A 81 -10.46 -0.60 6.70
CA SER A 81 -9.70 -1.80 7.14
C SER A 81 -9.29 -2.71 5.98
N CYS A 82 -9.25 -2.21 4.74
CA CYS A 82 -8.84 -2.95 3.54
C CYS A 82 -9.56 -4.30 3.34
N ASN A 83 -10.84 -4.39 3.68
CA ASN A 83 -11.64 -5.63 3.62
C ASN A 83 -13.01 -5.46 2.93
N GLY A 84 -13.35 -4.24 2.49
CA GLY A 84 -14.55 -3.95 1.72
C GLY A 84 -14.33 -3.99 0.21
N GLY A 85 -15.19 -3.28 -0.54
CA GLY A 85 -15.00 -3.09 -1.97
C GLY A 85 -13.69 -2.34 -2.26
N SER A 86 -13.00 -2.73 -3.33
CA SER A 86 -11.71 -2.15 -3.70
C SER A 86 -11.69 -1.66 -5.14
N THR A 87 -10.74 -0.77 -5.42
CA THR A 87 -10.28 -0.53 -6.79
C THR A 87 -9.53 -1.73 -7.33
N GLY A 88 -9.21 -1.71 -8.63
CA GLY A 88 -8.07 -2.45 -9.15
C GLY A 88 -6.75 -1.87 -8.62
N ASP A 89 -5.63 -2.52 -8.92
CA ASP A 89 -4.31 -1.98 -8.57
C ASP A 89 -3.99 -0.76 -9.44
N ILE A 90 -3.72 0.37 -8.79
CA ILE A 90 -3.24 1.58 -9.40
C ILE A 90 -1.72 1.49 -9.48
N GLN A 91 -1.18 1.47 -10.69
CA GLN A 91 0.26 1.42 -10.95
C GLN A 91 0.88 2.82 -10.79
N ALA A 92 2.20 2.88 -10.58
CA ALA A 92 2.96 4.10 -10.81
C ALA A 92 2.72 4.66 -12.24
N PRO A 93 2.68 5.99 -12.44
CA PRO A 93 2.94 7.05 -11.46
C PRO A 93 1.73 7.41 -10.58
N GLY A 94 0.64 6.65 -10.64
CA GLY A 94 -0.62 6.91 -9.95
C GLY A 94 -1.75 7.24 -10.92
N GLN A 95 -2.71 8.05 -10.48
CA GLN A 95 -3.86 8.48 -11.27
C GLN A 95 -4.19 9.94 -10.99
N ASP A 96 -4.36 10.72 -12.05
CA ASP A 96 -4.71 12.14 -11.96
C ASP A 96 -6.22 12.37 -11.76
N SER A 97 -7.04 11.34 -11.95
CA SER A 97 -8.48 11.40 -11.70
C SER A 97 -9.02 10.02 -11.33
N THR A 98 -9.44 9.85 -10.07
CA THR A 98 -10.07 8.63 -9.56
C THR A 98 -11.59 8.76 -9.55
N SER A 99 -12.28 7.75 -10.09
CA SER A 99 -13.74 7.65 -10.07
C SER A 99 -14.18 6.20 -9.80
N PRO A 100 -15.05 5.93 -8.80
CA PRO A 100 -15.57 6.88 -7.81
C PRO A 100 -14.51 7.28 -6.75
N PRO A 101 -14.66 8.44 -6.09
CA PRO A 101 -13.63 9.01 -5.20
C PRO A 101 -13.65 8.47 -3.76
N SER A 102 -14.67 7.72 -3.38
CA SER A 102 -14.93 7.39 -1.98
C SER A 102 -14.11 6.20 -1.47
N MET A 103 -12.86 6.50 -1.06
CA MET A 103 -11.93 5.53 -0.50
C MET A 103 -11.66 5.82 0.98
N GLY A 104 -11.69 4.76 1.79
CA GLY A 104 -11.47 4.78 3.24
C GLY A 104 -10.08 4.26 3.66
N SER A 105 -9.42 3.43 2.85
CA SER A 105 -8.07 2.95 3.14
C SER A 105 -7.27 2.65 1.89
N VAL A 106 -5.96 2.54 2.05
CA VAL A 106 -5.00 2.25 0.98
C VAL A 106 -3.95 1.26 1.47
N LYS A 107 -3.47 0.43 0.55
CA LYS A 107 -2.36 -0.51 0.78
C LYS A 107 -1.52 -0.58 -0.48
N CYS A 108 -0.20 -0.63 -0.29
CA CYS A 108 0.75 -0.59 -1.37
C CYS A 108 1.62 -1.85 -1.42
N TYR A 109 2.10 -2.16 -2.61
CA TYR A 109 2.81 -3.38 -2.95
C TYR A 109 3.97 -3.05 -3.87
N ALA A 110 5.08 -3.77 -3.76
CA ALA A 110 6.09 -3.81 -4.81
C ALA A 110 5.51 -4.53 -6.05
N ASN A 111 5.94 -4.12 -7.24
CA ASN A 111 5.54 -4.73 -8.51
C ASN A 111 6.21 -6.06 -8.79
#